data_AF-A0A3M6W4Q9-F1
#
_entry.id   AF-A0A3M6W4Q9-F1
#
_cell.length_a   1.000
_cell.length_b   1.000
_cell.length_c   1.000
_cell.angle_alpha   90.00
_cell.angle_beta   90.00
_cell.angle_gamma   90.00
#
_symmetry.space_group_name_H-M   'P 1'
#
loop_
_entity.id
_entity.type
_entity.pdbx_description
1 polymer ?
#
loop_
_entity_poly.entity_id
_entity_poly.type
_entity_poly.pdbx_seq_one_letter_code
_entity_poly.pdbx_strand_id
1 'polypeptide(L)'
;MSELTSTKLDPDAHLVLEQPLLRLPHELLRKNLKNAQRQIEIANKGITSSLSSDAKKPDDALASLDATLARAQNLKRKLEALHNEEKQLHRQQKARVEHLQALHEIPSLADVKYDSWAHQRLDRLLVDYLLRQGYVDSARQLAAERHAEDLTDVPIFEECGRIEHSLRQGRLQEALSWCTENKQALKKTESKLEMELRLQQFIEMVREGQMGKLMEAIAHARKHLAGGQDVEFGLRAGGLLAHPPETLVEPYQAMYSTDRYQHLATLFLQTHHNLLSLPSQPLLHIALSAGLSALKTPTCHSIHAAQPSTLTGSPVCPICSTELNELAKGVPYAHHTKSYMEDDSAPGKGG
;
A
#
# COMPACT_ATOMS: atom_id res chain seq x y z
N MET A 1 46.14 -18.49 5.75
CA MET A 1 44.89 -19.29 5.72
C MET A 1 43.75 -18.31 5.75
N SER A 2 43.03 -18.24 4.63
CA SER A 2 41.90 -17.38 4.35
C SER A 2 40.72 -17.70 5.27
N GLU A 3 40.45 -16.85 6.26
CA GLU A 3 39.09 -16.76 6.80
C GLU A 3 38.26 -16.02 5.74
N LEU A 4 37.59 -16.79 4.87
CA LEU A 4 36.58 -16.22 3.98
C LEU A 4 35.58 -15.45 4.85
N THR A 5 35.32 -14.18 4.51
CA THR A 5 34.06 -13.51 4.83
C THR A 5 32.95 -14.51 4.59
N SER A 6 32.27 -14.92 5.67
CA SER A 6 31.35 -16.06 5.67
C SER A 6 30.38 -15.99 4.48
N THR A 7 30.63 -16.80 3.45
CA THR A 7 29.71 -17.01 2.31
C THR A 7 28.47 -17.80 2.71
N LYS A 8 28.36 -18.15 3.99
CA LYS A 8 27.18 -18.77 4.59
C LYS A 8 26.03 -17.78 4.56
N LEU A 9 24.98 -18.18 3.87
CA LEU A 9 23.72 -17.45 3.86
C LEU A 9 23.08 -17.54 5.26
N ASP A 10 22.54 -16.42 5.75
CA ASP A 10 21.69 -16.36 6.93
C ASP A 10 20.23 -16.12 6.49
N PRO A 11 19.41 -17.19 6.34
CA PRO A 11 18.04 -17.06 5.86
C PRO A 11 17.18 -16.20 6.78
N ASP A 12 17.39 -16.25 8.09
CA ASP A 12 16.55 -15.57 9.08
C ASP A 12 16.69 -14.05 8.98
N ALA A 13 17.91 -13.55 8.76
CA ALA A 13 18.16 -12.12 8.52
C ALA A 13 17.41 -11.61 7.28
N HIS A 14 17.31 -12.41 6.22
CA HIS A 14 16.55 -12.07 5.02
C HIS A 14 15.04 -12.06 5.29
N LEU A 15 14.50 -13.01 6.06
CA LEU A 15 13.07 -13.09 6.38
C LEU A 15 12.54 -11.85 7.11
N VAL A 16 13.37 -11.19 7.93
CA VAL A 16 12.98 -9.95 8.63
C VAL A 16 12.56 -8.86 7.64
N LEU A 17 13.26 -8.74 6.51
CA LEU A 17 12.92 -7.78 5.46
C LEU A 17 11.71 -8.20 4.62
N GLU A 18 11.36 -9.49 4.65
CA GLU A 18 10.30 -10.09 3.84
C GLU A 18 8.97 -10.24 4.57
N GLN A 19 8.87 -9.85 5.84
CA GLN A 19 7.61 -9.93 6.59
C GLN A 19 6.40 -9.32 5.85
N PRO A 20 6.51 -8.16 5.16
CA PRO A 20 5.37 -7.59 4.44
C PRO A 20 4.83 -8.48 3.32
N LEU A 21 5.66 -9.36 2.74
CA LEU A 21 5.27 -10.28 1.66
C LEU A 21 4.11 -11.18 2.09
N LEU A 22 4.11 -11.64 3.34
CA LEU A 22 3.10 -12.57 3.87
C LEU A 22 1.92 -11.86 4.55
N ARG A 23 2.10 -10.60 4.99
CA ARG A 23 1.07 -9.88 5.75
C ARG A 23 -0.13 -9.48 4.88
N LEU A 24 0.12 -9.02 3.66
CA LEU A 24 -0.96 -8.55 2.79
C LEU A 24 -1.95 -9.68 2.41
N PRO A 25 -1.54 -10.84 1.85
CA PRO A 25 -2.48 -11.90 1.52
C PRO A 25 -3.21 -12.43 2.76
N HIS A 26 -2.55 -12.45 3.91
CA HIS A 26 -3.19 -12.80 5.18
C HIS A 26 -4.31 -11.82 5.55
N GLU A 27 -4.08 -10.51 5.48
CA GLU A 27 -5.12 -9.51 5.75
C GLU A 27 -6.26 -9.56 4.72
N LEU A 28 -5.96 -9.82 3.44
CA LEU A 28 -6.98 -10.03 2.41
C LEU A 28 -7.82 -11.29 2.68
N LEU A 29 -7.20 -12.42 3.07
CA LEU A 29 -7.92 -13.63 3.47
C LEU A 29 -8.84 -13.36 4.68
N ARG A 30 -8.36 -12.63 5.68
CA ARG A 30 -9.18 -12.24 6.85
C ARG A 30 -10.35 -11.35 6.44
N LYS A 31 -10.15 -10.42 5.51
CA LYS A 31 -11.20 -9.55 4.97
C LYS A 31 -12.23 -10.36 4.19
N ASN A 32 -11.79 -11.27 3.32
CA ASN A 32 -12.64 -12.14 2.54
C ASN A 32 -13.51 -13.05 3.43
N LEU A 33 -12.90 -13.69 4.45
CA LEU A 33 -13.61 -14.52 5.42
C LEU A 33 -14.70 -13.74 6.18
N LYS A 34 -14.38 -12.54 6.68
CA LYS A 34 -15.38 -11.68 7.35
C LYS A 34 -16.49 -11.27 6.41
N ASN A 35 -16.19 -11.02 5.14
CA ASN A 35 -17.20 -10.69 4.14
C ASN A 35 -18.13 -11.89 3.89
N ALA A 36 -17.57 -13.09 3.74
CA ALA A 36 -18.34 -14.32 3.59
C ALA A 36 -19.27 -14.55 4.79
N GLN A 37 -18.75 -14.45 6.02
CA GLN A 37 -19.54 -14.53 7.25
C GLN A 37 -20.68 -13.51 7.27
N ARG A 38 -20.40 -12.25 6.92
CA ARG A 38 -21.41 -11.20 6.85
C ARG A 38 -22.50 -11.49 5.81
N GLN A 39 -22.15 -11.98 4.62
CA GLN A 39 -23.15 -12.32 3.60
C GLN A 39 -24.05 -13.48 4.07
N ILE A 40 -23.47 -14.49 4.72
CA ILE A 40 -24.20 -15.61 5.30
C ILE A 40 -25.17 -15.13 6.38
N GLU A 41 -24.71 -14.29 7.31
CA GLU A 41 -25.56 -13.75 8.38
C GLU A 41 -26.73 -12.91 7.84
N ILE A 42 -26.47 -12.04 6.86
CA ILE A 42 -27.51 -11.20 6.23
C ILE A 42 -28.55 -12.09 5.54
N ALA A 43 -28.10 -13.08 4.77
CA ALA A 43 -28.98 -13.98 4.06
C ALA A 43 -29.80 -14.86 5.02
N ASN A 44 -29.18 -15.43 6.05
CA ASN A 44 -29.86 -16.23 7.07
C ASN A 44 -30.95 -15.41 7.79
N LYS A 45 -30.64 -14.19 8.23
CA LYS A 45 -31.64 -13.29 8.84
C LYS A 45 -32.82 -13.01 7.90
N GLY A 46 -32.51 -12.73 6.62
CA GLY A 46 -33.53 -12.49 5.60
C GLY A 46 -34.42 -13.70 5.33
N ILE A 47 -33.82 -14.90 5.24
CA ILE A 47 -34.54 -16.16 5.01
C ILE A 47 -35.43 -16.50 6.21
N THR A 48 -34.90 -16.45 7.44
CA THR A 48 -35.68 -16.70 8.66
C THR A 48 -36.87 -15.76 8.75
N SER A 49 -36.68 -14.46 8.46
CA SER A 49 -37.78 -13.48 8.51
C SER A 49 -38.90 -13.75 7.50
N SER A 50 -38.56 -14.33 6.33
CA SER A 50 -39.55 -14.66 5.29
C SER A 50 -40.26 -15.99 5.54
N LEU A 51 -39.61 -16.91 6.25
CA LEU A 51 -40.22 -18.17 6.68
C LEU A 51 -41.15 -17.99 7.89
N SER A 52 -40.89 -16.99 8.74
CA SER A 52 -41.72 -16.69 9.92
C SER A 52 -42.97 -15.85 9.62
N SER A 53 -43.17 -15.39 8.39
CA SER A 53 -44.36 -14.62 8.03
C SER A 53 -45.56 -15.54 7.80
N ASP A 54 -46.63 -15.37 8.59
CA ASP A 54 -47.91 -16.06 8.39
C ASP A 54 -48.54 -15.64 7.06
N ALA A 55 -48.37 -16.47 6.03
CA ALA A 55 -49.02 -16.28 4.75
C ALA A 55 -50.50 -16.64 4.87
N LYS A 56 -51.37 -15.62 4.81
CA LYS A 56 -52.83 -15.80 4.91
C LYS A 56 -53.47 -16.27 3.60
N LYS A 57 -52.75 -16.16 2.48
CA LYS A 57 -53.21 -16.55 1.14
C LYS A 57 -52.14 -17.42 0.43
N PRO A 58 -52.55 -18.35 -0.46
CA PRO A 58 -51.62 -19.19 -1.21
C PRO A 58 -50.68 -18.37 -2.11
N ASP A 59 -51.17 -17.29 -2.72
CA ASP A 59 -50.35 -16.40 -3.56
C ASP A 59 -49.25 -15.68 -2.76
N ASP A 60 -49.56 -15.28 -1.53
CA ASP A 60 -48.59 -14.65 -0.61
C ASP A 60 -47.51 -15.65 -0.16
N ALA A 61 -47.89 -16.93 0.00
CA ALA A 61 -46.95 -18.01 0.34
C ALA A 61 -46.00 -18.30 -0.84
N LEU A 62 -46.52 -18.36 -2.06
CA LEU A 62 -45.71 -18.54 -3.28
C LEU A 62 -44.73 -17.38 -3.47
N ALA A 63 -45.19 -16.13 -3.32
CA ALA A 63 -44.32 -14.96 -3.40
C ALA A 63 -43.21 -14.96 -2.33
N SER A 64 -43.50 -15.43 -1.11
CA SER A 64 -42.48 -15.60 -0.06
C SER A 64 -41.45 -16.67 -0.43
N LEU A 65 -41.90 -17.81 -0.96
CA LEU A 65 -41.00 -18.87 -1.45
C LEU A 65 -40.10 -18.37 -2.58
N ASP A 66 -40.63 -17.66 -3.57
CA ASP A 66 -39.85 -17.05 -4.65
C ASP A 66 -38.82 -16.05 -4.12
N ALA A 67 -39.20 -15.22 -3.14
CA ALA A 67 -38.28 -14.28 -2.50
C ALA A 67 -37.16 -14.99 -1.71
N THR A 68 -37.45 -16.12 -1.04
CA THR A 68 -36.42 -16.92 -0.36
C THR A 68 -35.48 -17.60 -1.35
N LEU A 69 -36.02 -18.15 -2.45
CA LEU A 69 -35.23 -18.75 -3.52
C LEU A 69 -34.29 -17.73 -4.16
N ALA A 70 -34.79 -16.53 -4.48
CA ALA A 70 -33.98 -15.44 -5.03
C ALA A 70 -32.86 -15.01 -4.08
N ARG A 71 -33.12 -14.94 -2.77
CA ARG A 71 -32.08 -14.64 -1.76
C ARG A 71 -31.04 -15.76 -1.67
N ALA A 72 -31.44 -17.02 -1.69
CA ALA A 72 -30.53 -18.16 -1.66
C ALA A 72 -29.64 -18.21 -2.91
N GLN A 73 -30.20 -17.96 -4.10
CA GLN A 73 -29.44 -17.87 -5.34
C GLN A 73 -28.45 -16.69 -5.33
N ASN A 74 -28.85 -15.53 -4.80
CA ASN A 74 -27.94 -14.39 -4.67
C ASN A 74 -26.81 -14.66 -3.67
N LEU A 75 -27.11 -15.33 -2.54
CA LEU A 75 -26.09 -15.78 -1.59
C LEU A 75 -25.11 -16.73 -2.26
N LYS A 76 -25.60 -17.75 -2.99
CA LYS A 76 -24.75 -18.70 -3.73
C LYS A 76 -23.79 -17.97 -4.66
N ARG A 77 -24.29 -17.08 -5.52
CA ARG A 77 -23.45 -16.31 -6.46
C ARG A 77 -22.38 -15.48 -5.74
N LYS A 78 -22.73 -14.84 -4.61
CA LYS A 78 -21.77 -14.06 -3.82
C LYS A 78 -20.70 -14.94 -3.18
N LEU A 79 -21.09 -16.08 -2.62
CA LEU A 79 -20.16 -17.03 -2.01
C LEU A 79 -19.23 -17.67 -3.05
N GLU A 80 -19.71 -17.93 -4.26
CA GLU A 80 -18.87 -18.40 -5.37
C GLU A 80 -17.79 -17.39 -5.75
N ALA A 81 -18.12 -16.10 -5.79
CA ALA A 81 -17.15 -15.04 -6.03
C ALA A 81 -16.09 -14.96 -4.90
N LEU A 82 -16.52 -14.97 -3.64
CA LEU A 82 -15.63 -14.94 -2.47
C LEU A 82 -14.75 -16.20 -2.37
N HIS A 83 -15.26 -17.36 -2.78
CA HIS A 83 -14.50 -18.61 -2.84
C HIS A 83 -13.42 -18.59 -3.92
N ASN A 84 -13.72 -17.99 -5.08
CA ASN A 84 -12.71 -17.82 -6.12
C ASN A 84 -11.61 -16.84 -5.70
N GLU A 85 -11.99 -15.76 -5.02
CA GLU A 85 -11.03 -14.83 -4.39
C GLU A 85 -10.17 -15.55 -3.34
N GLU A 86 -10.78 -16.36 -2.46
CA GLU A 86 -10.08 -17.17 -1.47
C GLU A 86 -9.05 -18.12 -2.09
N LYS A 87 -9.43 -18.81 -3.17
CA LYS A 87 -8.52 -19.70 -3.91
C LYS A 87 -7.31 -18.96 -4.48
N GLN A 88 -7.54 -17.79 -5.06
CA GLN A 88 -6.46 -16.97 -5.62
C GLN A 88 -5.51 -16.50 -4.51
N LEU A 89 -6.06 -16.03 -3.39
CA LEU A 89 -5.26 -15.61 -2.24
C LEU A 89 -4.47 -16.78 -1.62
N HIS A 90 -5.05 -17.98 -1.55
CA HIS A 90 -4.34 -19.17 -1.10
C HIS A 90 -3.20 -19.58 -2.05
N ARG A 91 -3.43 -19.49 -3.36
CA ARG A 91 -2.39 -19.73 -4.36
C ARG A 91 -1.21 -18.76 -4.19
N GLN A 92 -1.50 -17.46 -4.06
CA GLN A 92 -0.48 -16.43 -3.83
C GLN A 92 0.27 -16.66 -2.51
N GLN A 93 -0.46 -16.93 -1.42
CA GLN A 93 0.15 -17.21 -0.12
C GLN A 93 1.07 -18.44 -0.18
N LYS A 94 0.65 -19.50 -0.87
CA LYS A 94 1.45 -20.70 -1.06
C LYS A 94 2.74 -20.40 -1.84
N ALA A 95 2.63 -19.71 -2.97
CA ALA A 95 3.80 -19.33 -3.79
C ALA A 95 4.81 -18.47 -3.00
N ARG A 96 4.32 -17.55 -2.16
CA ARG A 96 5.16 -16.71 -1.30
C ARG A 96 5.86 -17.51 -0.20
N VAL A 97 5.15 -18.44 0.44
CA VAL A 97 5.75 -19.32 1.45
C VAL A 97 6.80 -20.22 0.81
N GLU A 98 6.53 -20.82 -0.35
CA GLU A 98 7.49 -21.65 -1.09
C GLU A 98 8.74 -20.84 -1.49
N HIS A 99 8.57 -19.61 -1.99
CA HIS A 99 9.67 -18.71 -2.32
C HIS A 99 10.56 -18.40 -1.09
N LEU A 100 9.96 -18.17 0.09
CA LEU A 100 10.73 -17.91 1.32
C LEU A 100 11.36 -19.18 1.90
N GLN A 101 10.70 -20.34 1.78
CA GLN A 101 11.23 -21.63 2.22
C GLN A 101 12.45 -22.05 1.40
N ALA A 102 12.44 -21.78 0.09
CA ALA A 102 13.57 -22.06 -0.80
C ALA A 102 14.89 -21.46 -0.30
N LEU A 103 14.84 -20.33 0.42
CA LEU A 103 16.03 -19.69 0.99
C LEU A 103 16.75 -20.58 2.04
N HIS A 104 16.00 -21.41 2.77
CA HIS A 104 16.59 -22.32 3.78
C HIS A 104 17.26 -23.54 3.14
N GLU A 105 16.93 -23.84 1.89
CA GLU A 105 17.53 -24.93 1.13
C GLU A 105 18.84 -24.50 0.44
N ILE A 106 19.16 -23.20 0.45
CA ILE A 106 20.34 -22.62 -0.19
C ILE A 106 21.49 -22.54 0.82
N PRO A 107 22.61 -23.24 0.58
CA PRO A 107 23.70 -23.33 1.56
C PRO A 107 24.61 -22.10 1.60
N SER A 108 24.71 -21.35 0.49
CA SER A 108 25.69 -20.26 0.35
C SER A 108 25.22 -19.16 -0.60
N LEU A 109 25.69 -17.93 -0.35
CA LEU A 109 25.51 -16.77 -1.22
C LEU A 109 26.16 -16.93 -2.60
N ALA A 110 27.15 -17.82 -2.73
CA ALA A 110 27.81 -18.11 -4.01
C ALA A 110 27.06 -19.15 -4.86
N ASP A 111 25.96 -19.70 -4.37
CA ASP A 111 25.15 -20.68 -5.09
C ASP A 111 24.35 -19.99 -6.22
N VAL A 112 24.31 -20.61 -7.40
CA VAL A 112 23.48 -20.15 -8.53
C VAL A 112 22.00 -20.09 -8.14
N LYS A 113 21.54 -20.94 -7.22
CA LYS A 113 20.19 -20.89 -6.66
C LYS A 113 19.93 -19.58 -5.92
N TYR A 114 20.92 -19.08 -5.17
CA TYR A 114 20.80 -17.77 -4.50
C TYR A 114 20.62 -16.65 -5.52
N ASP A 115 21.43 -16.67 -6.59
CA ASP A 115 21.35 -15.66 -7.65
C ASP A 115 19.95 -15.65 -8.30
N SER A 116 19.40 -16.82 -8.63
CA SER A 116 18.05 -16.92 -9.19
C SER A 116 16.96 -16.40 -8.23
N TRP A 117 17.09 -16.73 -6.94
CA TRP A 117 16.17 -16.27 -5.89
C TRP A 117 16.25 -14.76 -5.69
N ALA A 118 17.47 -14.20 -5.70
CA ALA A 118 17.73 -12.78 -5.55
C ALA A 118 17.19 -11.97 -6.73
N HIS A 119 17.28 -12.48 -7.97
CA HIS A 119 16.67 -11.88 -9.14
C HIS A 119 15.13 -11.88 -9.04
N GLN A 120 14.52 -13.00 -8.67
CA GLN A 120 13.06 -13.05 -8.48
C GLN A 120 12.58 -12.09 -7.37
N ARG A 121 13.36 -11.98 -6.29
CA ARG A 121 13.14 -10.99 -5.24
C ARG A 121 13.21 -9.58 -5.80
N LEU A 122 14.25 -9.26 -6.57
CA LEU A 122 14.43 -7.94 -7.17
C LEU A 122 13.27 -7.59 -8.12
N ASP A 123 12.86 -8.51 -8.99
CA ASP A 123 11.72 -8.33 -9.90
C ASP A 123 10.46 -7.93 -9.11
N ARG A 124 10.16 -8.62 -8.01
CA ARG A 124 9.04 -8.27 -7.12
C ARG A 124 9.20 -6.88 -6.50
N LEU A 125 10.39 -6.51 -6.02
CA LEU A 125 10.65 -5.19 -5.43
C LEU A 125 10.49 -4.07 -6.46
N LEU A 126 10.89 -4.33 -7.71
CA LEU A 126 10.71 -3.40 -8.82
C LEU A 126 9.24 -3.24 -9.18
N VAL A 127 8.46 -4.34 -9.23
CA VAL A 127 7.01 -4.26 -9.46
C VAL A 127 6.33 -3.41 -8.39
N ASP A 128 6.60 -3.65 -7.09
CA ASP A 128 6.07 -2.81 -5.99
C ASP A 128 6.47 -1.33 -6.14
N TYR A 129 7.73 -1.07 -6.49
CA TYR A 129 8.21 0.29 -6.70
C TYR A 129 7.49 0.99 -7.87
N LEU A 130 7.41 0.34 -9.03
CA LEU A 130 6.76 0.88 -10.23
C LEU A 130 5.29 1.19 -9.96
N LEU A 131 4.58 0.30 -9.27
CA LEU A 131 3.18 0.52 -8.87
C LEU A 131 3.02 1.75 -7.98
N ARG A 132 3.91 1.94 -7.00
CA ARG A 132 3.89 3.10 -6.09
C ARG A 132 4.25 4.42 -6.77
N GLN A 133 5.01 4.38 -7.86
CA GLN A 133 5.31 5.56 -8.69
C GLN A 133 4.24 5.82 -9.76
N GLY A 134 3.22 4.96 -9.87
CA GLY A 134 2.15 5.10 -10.86
C GLY A 134 2.45 4.49 -12.24
N TYR A 135 3.57 3.77 -12.41
CA TYR A 135 3.94 3.07 -13.64
C TYR A 135 3.26 1.69 -13.74
N VAL A 136 1.92 1.70 -13.76
CA VAL A 136 1.09 0.48 -13.69
C VAL A 136 1.33 -0.46 -14.87
N ASP A 137 1.35 0.05 -16.10
CA ASP A 137 1.51 -0.79 -17.30
C ASP A 137 2.87 -1.50 -17.32
N SER A 138 3.94 -0.76 -16.98
CA SER A 138 5.30 -1.31 -16.86
C SER A 138 5.38 -2.37 -15.76
N ALA A 139 4.73 -2.14 -14.62
CA ALA A 139 4.69 -3.10 -13.52
C ALA A 139 3.96 -4.40 -13.92
N ARG A 140 2.84 -4.28 -14.63
CA ARG A 140 2.07 -5.42 -15.14
C ARG A 140 2.88 -6.22 -16.15
N GLN A 141 3.54 -5.54 -17.09
CA GLN A 141 4.37 -6.20 -18.08
C GLN A 141 5.54 -6.93 -17.43
N LEU A 142 6.25 -6.30 -16.48
CA LEU A 142 7.34 -6.92 -15.75
C LEU A 142 6.88 -8.15 -14.95
N ALA A 143 5.73 -8.05 -14.26
CA ALA A 143 5.17 -9.17 -13.50
C ALA A 143 4.82 -10.37 -14.41
N ALA A 144 4.27 -10.11 -15.60
CA ALA A 144 3.92 -11.15 -16.57
C ALA A 144 5.17 -11.80 -17.20
N GLU A 145 6.13 -10.99 -17.67
CA GLU A 145 7.37 -11.48 -18.31
C GLU A 145 8.25 -12.28 -17.36
N ARG A 146 8.27 -11.92 -16.07
CA ARG A 146 9.05 -12.61 -15.03
C ARG A 146 8.26 -13.69 -14.27
N HIS A 147 7.00 -13.92 -14.64
CA HIS A 147 6.09 -14.84 -13.95
C HIS A 147 6.00 -14.57 -12.43
N ALA A 148 6.02 -13.30 -12.03
CA ALA A 148 6.01 -12.84 -10.65
C ALA A 148 4.60 -12.40 -10.17
N GLU A 149 3.55 -12.71 -10.93
CA GLU A 149 2.16 -12.32 -10.63
C GLU A 149 1.68 -12.86 -9.26
N ASP A 150 2.01 -14.11 -8.93
CA ASP A 150 1.61 -14.72 -7.65
C ASP A 150 2.39 -14.14 -6.44
N LEU A 151 3.53 -13.50 -6.71
CA LEU A 151 4.42 -12.89 -5.72
C LEU A 151 4.19 -11.39 -5.55
N THR A 152 3.36 -10.79 -6.39
CA THR A 152 3.11 -9.34 -6.43
C THR A 152 1.63 -9.04 -6.21
N ASP A 153 1.33 -7.79 -5.87
CA ASP A 153 0.00 -7.35 -5.45
C ASP A 153 -0.58 -6.29 -6.40
N VAL A 154 -0.37 -6.48 -7.71
CA VAL A 154 -0.72 -5.51 -8.78
C VAL A 154 -2.16 -4.97 -8.62
N PRO A 155 -3.22 -5.78 -8.47
CA PRO A 155 -4.59 -5.26 -8.42
C PRO A 155 -4.84 -4.32 -7.22
N ILE A 156 -4.18 -4.57 -6.09
CA ILE A 156 -4.33 -3.78 -4.86
C ILE A 156 -3.71 -2.39 -5.05
N PHE A 157 -2.52 -2.32 -5.63
CA PHE A 157 -1.88 -1.04 -5.91
C PHE A 157 -2.54 -0.30 -7.07
N GLU A 158 -3.09 -0.99 -8.06
CA GLU A 158 -3.89 -0.35 -9.13
C GLU A 158 -5.12 0.36 -8.56
N GLU A 159 -5.86 -0.29 -7.66
CA GLU A 159 -6.98 0.35 -6.96
C GLU A 159 -6.52 1.54 -6.13
N CYS A 160 -5.45 1.37 -5.35
CA CYS A 160 -4.87 2.42 -4.52
C CYS A 160 -4.46 3.66 -5.35
N GLY A 161 -3.69 3.44 -6.42
CA GLY A 161 -3.22 4.51 -7.31
C GLY A 161 -4.35 5.22 -8.04
N ARG A 162 -5.40 4.49 -8.44
CA ARG A 162 -6.60 5.09 -9.03
C ARG A 162 -7.32 6.02 -8.05
N ILE A 163 -7.53 5.60 -6.81
CA ILE A 163 -8.17 6.43 -5.78
C ILE A 163 -7.30 7.64 -5.44
N GLU A 164 -5.98 7.45 -5.29
CA GLU A 164 -5.03 8.52 -5.03
C GLU A 164 -5.06 9.58 -6.15
N HIS A 165 -5.01 9.14 -7.42
CA HIS A 165 -5.08 10.02 -8.57
C HIS A 165 -6.42 10.78 -8.62
N SER A 166 -7.54 10.11 -8.34
CA SER A 166 -8.85 10.75 -8.22
C SER A 166 -8.86 11.84 -7.15
N LEU A 167 -8.28 11.57 -5.98
CA LEU A 167 -8.18 12.56 -4.89
C LEU A 167 -7.37 13.79 -5.30
N ARG A 168 -6.21 13.59 -5.94
CA ARG A 168 -5.35 14.68 -6.43
C ARG A 168 -6.05 15.56 -7.49
N GLN A 169 -7.02 15.00 -8.21
CA GLN A 169 -7.85 15.72 -9.17
C GLN A 169 -9.11 16.36 -8.56
N GLY A 170 -9.25 16.37 -7.24
CA GLY A 170 -10.41 16.97 -6.58
C GLY A 170 -11.64 16.05 -6.45
N ARG A 171 -11.53 14.78 -6.88
CA ARG A 171 -12.67 13.84 -6.93
C ARG A 171 -12.66 12.92 -5.70
N LEU A 172 -13.62 13.13 -4.80
CA LEU A 172 -13.70 12.45 -3.50
C LEU A 172 -14.51 11.13 -3.50
N GLN A 173 -15.25 10.84 -4.57
CA GLN A 173 -16.26 9.77 -4.57
C GLN A 173 -15.65 8.37 -4.37
N GLU A 174 -14.53 8.08 -5.06
CA GLU A 174 -13.87 6.77 -4.98
C GLU A 174 -13.31 6.52 -3.57
N ALA A 175 -12.65 7.52 -2.99
CA ALA A 175 -12.12 7.45 -1.63
C ALA A 175 -13.23 7.27 -0.58
N LEU A 176 -14.38 7.93 -0.76
CA LEU A 176 -15.53 7.77 0.12
C LEU A 176 -16.16 6.38 0.00
N SER A 177 -16.27 5.83 -1.22
CA SER A 177 -16.71 4.43 -1.42
C SER A 177 -15.80 3.48 -0.67
N TRP A 178 -14.49 3.64 -0.85
CA TRP A 178 -13.49 2.85 -0.14
C TRP A 178 -13.61 2.97 1.39
N CYS A 179 -13.88 4.17 1.92
CA CYS A 179 -14.16 4.35 3.34
C CYS A 179 -15.40 3.58 3.80
N THR A 180 -16.48 3.55 2.99
CA THR A 180 -17.68 2.80 3.37
C THR A 180 -17.46 1.28 3.38
N GLU A 181 -16.67 0.78 2.43
CA GLU A 181 -16.31 -0.64 2.34
C GLU A 181 -15.42 -1.07 3.51
N ASN A 182 -14.52 -0.20 3.95
CA ASN A 182 -13.57 -0.47 5.02
C ASN A 182 -13.97 0.13 6.39
N LYS A 183 -15.23 0.60 6.53
CA LYS A 183 -15.73 1.35 7.70
C LYS A 183 -15.41 0.72 9.05
N GLN A 184 -15.60 -0.59 9.18
CA GLN A 184 -15.33 -1.29 10.45
C GLN A 184 -13.85 -1.34 10.81
N ALA A 185 -12.97 -1.47 9.80
CA ALA A 185 -11.54 -1.46 10.00
C ALA A 185 -11.05 -0.05 10.34
N LEU A 186 -11.54 0.97 9.62
CA LEU A 186 -11.23 2.38 9.89
C LEU A 186 -11.65 2.81 11.30
N LYS A 187 -12.78 2.30 11.81
CA LYS A 187 -13.23 2.55 13.19
C LYS A 187 -12.29 1.91 14.23
N LYS A 188 -11.69 0.76 13.93
CA LYS A 188 -10.75 0.09 14.85
C LYS A 188 -9.38 0.77 14.89
N THR A 189 -8.96 1.36 13.78
CA THR A 189 -7.71 2.12 13.68
C THR A 189 -7.88 3.61 14.01
N GLU A 190 -9.09 4.03 14.43
CA GLU A 190 -9.44 5.42 14.75
C GLU A 190 -9.04 6.42 13.64
N SER A 191 -9.19 6.02 12.37
CA SER A 191 -8.76 6.85 11.24
C SER A 191 -9.68 8.06 11.06
N LYS A 192 -9.08 9.25 10.93
CA LYS A 192 -9.78 10.50 10.63
C LYS A 192 -10.08 10.71 9.14
N LEU A 193 -9.66 9.79 8.26
CA LEU A 193 -9.78 9.93 6.80
C LEU A 193 -11.21 10.22 6.34
N GLU A 194 -12.20 9.45 6.81
CA GLU A 194 -13.60 9.68 6.39
C GLU A 194 -14.07 11.08 6.79
N MET A 195 -13.70 11.57 7.97
CA MET A 195 -14.07 12.90 8.45
C MET A 195 -13.40 14.01 7.65
N GLU A 196 -12.12 13.87 7.32
CA GLU A 196 -11.39 14.82 6.48
C GLU A 196 -11.97 14.90 5.06
N LEU A 197 -12.37 13.77 4.46
CA LEU A 197 -13.05 13.73 3.16
C LEU A 197 -14.44 14.36 3.22
N ARG A 198 -15.21 14.10 4.29
CA ARG A 198 -16.53 14.74 4.50
C ARG A 198 -16.40 16.23 4.74
N LEU A 199 -15.38 16.67 5.45
CA LEU A 199 -15.07 18.09 5.60
C LEU A 199 -14.70 18.72 4.25
N GLN A 200 -13.95 18.03 3.39
CA GLN A 200 -13.68 18.53 2.03
C GLN A 200 -14.97 18.64 1.20
N GLN A 201 -15.88 17.66 1.26
CA GLN A 201 -17.19 17.78 0.61
C GLN A 201 -17.94 19.02 1.11
N PHE A 202 -17.90 19.28 2.42
CA PHE A 202 -18.50 20.47 3.01
C PHE A 202 -17.89 21.77 2.46
N ILE A 203 -16.56 21.85 2.42
CA ILE A 203 -15.81 23.00 1.88
C ILE A 203 -16.26 23.32 0.46
N GLU A 204 -16.38 22.30 -0.41
CA GLU A 204 -16.81 22.52 -1.80
C GLU A 204 -18.28 22.96 -1.92
N MET A 205 -19.17 22.52 -1.02
CA MET A 205 -20.57 22.97 -1.01
C MET A 205 -20.69 24.44 -0.58
N VAL A 206 -19.85 24.91 0.35
CA VAL A 206 -19.89 26.29 0.84
C VAL A 206 -19.10 27.26 -0.04
N ARG A 207 -18.19 26.77 -0.90
CA ARG A 207 -17.28 27.59 -1.72
C ARG A 207 -18.02 28.63 -2.60
N GLU A 208 -19.18 28.30 -3.16
CA GLU A 208 -19.94 29.21 -4.03
C GLU A 208 -20.89 30.16 -3.26
N GLY A 209 -21.10 29.97 -1.95
CA GLY A 209 -21.93 30.87 -1.11
C GLY A 209 -23.43 30.90 -1.44
N GLN A 210 -23.94 30.01 -2.30
CA GLN A 210 -25.37 29.97 -2.68
C GLN A 210 -26.24 29.47 -1.51
N MET A 211 -27.29 30.23 -1.16
CA MET A 211 -28.15 29.91 0.00
C MET A 211 -28.75 28.50 -0.01
N GLY A 212 -29.11 27.97 -1.19
CA GLY A 212 -29.60 26.60 -1.31
C GLY A 212 -28.54 25.55 -0.93
N LYS A 213 -27.32 25.69 -1.46
CA LYS A 213 -26.19 24.80 -1.16
C LYS A 213 -25.72 24.91 0.29
N LEU A 214 -25.83 26.08 0.91
CA LEU A 214 -25.49 26.27 2.33
C LEU A 214 -26.42 25.47 3.26
N MET A 215 -27.73 25.41 2.96
CA MET A 215 -28.65 24.57 3.75
C MET A 215 -28.31 23.08 3.61
N GLU A 216 -27.98 22.64 2.40
CA GLU A 216 -27.53 21.27 2.15
C GLU A 216 -26.21 20.96 2.87
N ALA A 217 -25.26 21.90 2.87
CA ALA A 217 -24.00 21.79 3.59
C ALA A 217 -24.22 21.65 5.10
N ILE A 218 -25.12 22.45 5.69
CA ILE A 218 -25.48 22.34 7.12
C ILE A 218 -26.09 20.97 7.42
N ALA A 219 -26.99 20.47 6.57
CA ALA A 219 -27.58 19.14 6.73
C ALA A 219 -26.52 18.03 6.65
N HIS A 220 -25.57 18.14 5.71
CA HIS A 220 -24.44 17.22 5.57
C HIS A 220 -23.54 17.24 6.81
N ALA A 221 -23.15 18.42 7.30
CA ALA A 221 -22.33 18.55 8.49
C ALA A 221 -23.01 17.95 9.72
N ARG A 222 -24.32 18.16 9.89
CA ARG A 222 -25.09 17.52 10.98
C ARG A 222 -25.09 15.99 10.89
N LYS A 223 -25.18 15.44 9.67
CA LYS A 223 -25.21 14.00 9.43
C LYS A 223 -23.86 13.32 9.62
N HIS A 224 -22.78 13.97 9.18
CA HIS A 224 -21.46 13.33 9.03
C HIS A 224 -20.39 13.86 9.98
N LEU A 225 -20.49 15.11 10.45
CA LEU A 225 -19.46 15.78 11.25
C LEU A 225 -19.90 16.01 12.70
N ALA A 226 -21.20 16.26 12.95
CA ALA A 226 -21.72 16.57 14.29
C ALA A 226 -21.87 15.35 15.22
N GLY A 227 -21.93 14.13 14.66
CA GLY A 227 -22.03 12.89 15.43
C GLY A 227 -20.67 12.24 15.77
N GLY A 228 -19.55 12.88 15.42
CA GLY A 228 -18.21 12.36 15.60
C GLY A 228 -17.68 12.52 17.03
N GLN A 229 -16.62 11.78 17.37
CA GLN A 229 -15.89 11.92 18.64
C GLN A 229 -15.08 13.23 18.71
N ASP A 230 -14.84 13.89 17.58
CA ASP A 230 -13.94 15.04 17.46
C ASP A 230 -14.73 16.32 17.12
N VAL A 231 -15.02 17.09 18.17
CA VAL A 231 -15.79 18.36 18.11
C VAL A 231 -15.11 19.38 17.19
N GLU A 232 -13.80 19.24 16.97
CA GLU A 232 -13.01 20.15 16.14
C GLU A 232 -13.54 20.22 14.69
N PHE A 233 -13.99 19.11 14.10
CA PHE A 233 -14.54 19.10 12.75
C PHE A 233 -15.82 19.91 12.62
N GLY A 234 -16.68 19.86 13.65
CA GLY A 234 -17.90 20.67 13.70
C GLY A 234 -17.60 22.16 13.82
N LEU A 235 -16.60 22.53 14.64
CA LEU A 235 -16.16 23.92 14.80
C LEU A 235 -15.55 24.46 13.50
N ARG A 236 -14.69 23.68 12.84
CA ARG A 236 -14.09 24.05 11.55
C ARG A 236 -15.17 24.24 10.47
N ALA A 237 -16.13 23.34 10.38
CA ALA A 237 -17.27 23.47 9.46
C ALA A 237 -18.15 24.70 9.77
N GLY A 238 -18.40 24.98 11.05
CA GLY A 238 -19.13 26.17 11.48
C GLY A 238 -18.40 27.48 11.13
N GLY A 239 -17.08 27.52 11.31
CA GLY A 239 -16.26 28.68 10.95
C GLY A 239 -16.22 28.93 9.44
N LEU A 240 -16.18 27.89 8.61
CA LEU A 240 -16.24 28.01 7.15
C LEU A 240 -17.54 28.63 6.62
N LEU A 241 -18.63 28.62 7.41
CA LEU A 241 -19.87 29.34 7.05
C LEU A 241 -19.75 30.86 7.26
N ALA A 242 -18.88 31.28 8.18
CA ALA A 242 -18.63 32.70 8.48
C ALA A 242 -17.50 33.30 7.62
N HIS A 243 -16.64 32.45 7.05
CA HIS A 243 -15.46 32.85 6.29
C HIS A 243 -15.56 32.41 4.82
N PRO A 244 -15.67 33.35 3.86
CA PRO A 244 -15.72 33.04 2.44
C PRO A 244 -14.33 32.59 1.91
N PRO A 245 -14.25 32.05 0.68
CA PRO A 245 -13.00 31.57 0.09
C PRO A 245 -11.88 32.62 0.03
N GLU A 246 -12.21 33.91 -0.05
CA GLU A 246 -11.27 35.03 -0.09
C GLU A 246 -10.74 35.44 1.31
N THR A 247 -11.07 34.66 2.35
CA THR A 247 -10.61 34.96 3.71
C THR A 247 -9.09 34.89 3.84
N LEU A 248 -8.54 35.81 4.64
CA LEU A 248 -7.13 35.80 5.06
C LEU A 248 -6.97 35.23 6.47
N VAL A 249 -8.04 34.65 7.04
CA VAL A 249 -8.05 34.13 8.41
C VAL A 249 -7.69 32.66 8.40
N GLU A 250 -6.59 32.31 9.06
CA GLU A 250 -6.23 30.91 9.31
C GLU A 250 -7.07 30.30 10.45
N PRO A 251 -7.42 29.00 10.38
CA PRO A 251 -6.99 27.99 9.40
C PRO A 251 -7.84 27.93 8.11
N TYR A 252 -8.83 28.81 7.96
CA TYR A 252 -9.85 28.73 6.91
C TYR A 252 -9.30 29.02 5.52
N GLN A 253 -8.33 29.94 5.42
CA GLN A 253 -7.62 30.20 4.18
C GLN A 253 -6.95 28.92 3.64
N ALA A 254 -6.18 28.21 4.48
CA ALA A 254 -5.55 26.95 4.11
C ALA A 254 -6.58 25.84 3.76
N MET A 255 -7.75 25.83 4.40
CA MET A 255 -8.81 24.85 4.11
C MET A 255 -9.40 24.98 2.70
N TYR A 256 -9.48 26.19 2.15
CA TYR A 256 -9.96 26.41 0.78
C TYR A 256 -8.89 26.13 -0.29
N SER A 257 -7.62 25.98 0.10
CA SER A 257 -6.49 25.71 -0.81
C SER A 257 -6.64 24.37 -1.52
N THR A 258 -6.20 24.33 -2.79
CA THR A 258 -6.11 23.11 -3.58
C THR A 258 -5.09 22.12 -3.03
N ASP A 259 -4.10 22.59 -2.27
CA ASP A 259 -3.07 21.74 -1.63
C ASP A 259 -3.67 20.73 -0.64
N ARG A 260 -4.89 21.00 -0.17
CA ARG A 260 -5.62 20.07 0.70
C ARG A 260 -5.88 18.73 0.02
N TYR A 261 -6.07 18.69 -1.31
CA TYR A 261 -6.22 17.42 -2.03
C TYR A 261 -4.93 16.58 -2.02
N GLN A 262 -3.76 17.24 -2.01
CA GLN A 262 -2.48 16.56 -1.83
C GLN A 262 -2.34 15.94 -0.44
N HIS A 263 -2.77 16.68 0.58
CA HIS A 263 -2.82 16.17 1.95
C HIS A 263 -3.79 14.99 2.07
N LEU A 264 -5.00 15.08 1.50
CA LEU A 264 -6.00 14.01 1.53
C LEU A 264 -5.51 12.75 0.81
N ALA A 265 -4.86 12.89 -0.35
CA ALA A 265 -4.23 11.76 -1.05
C ALA A 265 -3.15 11.09 -0.19
N THR A 266 -2.32 11.88 0.48
CA THR A 266 -1.27 11.36 1.38
C THR A 266 -1.86 10.65 2.60
N LEU A 267 -2.89 11.22 3.22
CA LEU A 267 -3.61 10.61 4.34
C LEU A 267 -4.31 9.31 3.92
N PHE A 268 -4.89 9.28 2.72
CA PHE A 268 -5.46 8.06 2.14
C PHE A 268 -4.39 6.98 1.97
N LEU A 269 -3.26 7.27 1.33
CA LEU A 269 -2.16 6.31 1.15
C LEU A 269 -1.66 5.74 2.48
N GLN A 270 -1.46 6.60 3.48
CA GLN A 270 -1.05 6.17 4.82
C GLN A 270 -2.09 5.26 5.46
N THR A 271 -3.37 5.64 5.40
CA THR A 271 -4.47 4.85 5.95
C THR A 271 -4.61 3.50 5.23
N HIS A 272 -4.51 3.50 3.90
CA HIS A 272 -4.55 2.32 3.05
C HIS A 272 -3.42 1.34 3.41
N HIS A 273 -2.17 1.83 3.43
CA HIS A 273 -1.02 0.98 3.76
C HIS A 273 -1.10 0.44 5.19
N ASN A 274 -1.50 1.26 6.16
CA ASN A 274 -1.66 0.83 7.55
C ASN A 274 -2.72 -0.27 7.69
N LEU A 275 -3.86 -0.13 7.00
CA LEU A 275 -4.95 -1.11 7.04
C LEU A 275 -4.55 -2.45 6.44
N LEU A 276 -3.70 -2.43 5.42
CA LEU A 276 -3.22 -3.61 4.72
C LEU A 276 -1.84 -4.11 5.20
N SER A 277 -1.31 -3.52 6.28
CA SER A 277 0.03 -3.83 6.82
C SER A 277 1.16 -3.71 5.79
N LEU A 278 1.00 -2.78 4.83
CA LEU A 278 2.00 -2.47 3.82
C LEU A 278 2.99 -1.43 4.36
N PRO A 279 4.27 -1.50 3.97
CA PRO A 279 5.25 -0.48 4.33
C PRO A 279 4.90 0.85 3.65
N SER A 280 5.16 1.96 4.35
CA SER A 280 4.95 3.31 3.83
C SER A 280 5.93 3.67 2.73
N GLN A 281 7.14 3.12 2.79
CA GLN A 281 8.17 3.26 1.76
C GLN A 281 8.32 1.96 0.96
N PRO A 282 8.69 2.04 -0.33
CA PRO A 282 8.98 0.86 -1.14
C PRO A 282 10.10 0.02 -0.51
N LEU A 283 9.95 -1.30 -0.54
CA LEU A 283 10.95 -2.23 0.00
C LEU A 283 12.29 -2.13 -0.75
N LEU A 284 12.27 -1.72 -2.02
CA LEU A 284 13.46 -1.41 -2.81
C LEU A 284 14.32 -0.33 -2.14
N HIS A 285 13.72 0.74 -1.61
CA HIS A 285 14.46 1.81 -0.94
C HIS A 285 15.13 1.32 0.33
N ILE A 286 14.47 0.44 1.09
CA ILE A 286 15.02 -0.16 2.30
C ILE A 286 16.22 -1.05 1.95
N ALA A 287 16.07 -1.90 0.93
CA ALA A 287 17.15 -2.77 0.44
C ALA A 287 18.36 -1.97 -0.07
N LEU A 288 18.11 -0.93 -0.88
CA LEU A 288 19.17 -0.03 -1.36
C LEU A 288 19.84 0.72 -0.22
N SER A 289 19.07 1.26 0.73
CA SER A 289 19.62 1.97 1.89
C SER A 289 20.49 1.07 2.76
N ALA A 290 20.09 -0.18 2.96
CA ALA A 290 20.89 -1.18 3.67
C ALA A 290 22.21 -1.45 2.93
N GLY A 291 22.16 -1.67 1.62
CA GLY A 291 23.38 -1.86 0.80
C GLY A 291 24.29 -0.63 0.80
N LEU A 292 23.72 0.56 0.63
CA LEU A 292 24.46 1.84 0.69
C LEU A 292 25.13 2.04 2.05
N SER A 293 24.47 1.68 3.16
CA SER A 293 25.05 1.80 4.49
C SER A 293 26.28 0.91 4.70
N ALA A 294 26.35 -0.24 4.02
CA ALA A 294 27.51 -1.14 4.06
C ALA A 294 28.69 -0.60 3.25
N LEU A 295 28.43 0.21 2.23
CA LEU A 295 29.45 0.77 1.34
C LEU A 295 29.89 2.18 1.77
N LYS A 296 29.05 2.93 2.50
CA LYS A 296 29.27 4.37 2.77
C LYS A 296 30.46 4.61 3.68
N THR A 297 31.48 5.26 3.14
CA THR A 297 32.68 5.68 3.87
C THR A 297 32.67 7.19 4.13
N PRO A 298 33.44 7.69 5.11
CA PRO A 298 33.60 9.14 5.36
C PRO A 298 34.13 9.94 4.17
N THR A 299 34.77 9.28 3.19
CA THR A 299 35.26 9.87 1.94
C THR A 299 34.17 10.08 0.88
N CYS A 300 33.00 9.46 1.04
CA CYS A 300 31.85 9.69 0.17
C CYS A 300 31.33 11.12 0.32
N HIS A 301 30.78 11.70 -0.75
CA HIS A 301 30.36 13.10 -0.82
C HIS A 301 31.48 14.15 -0.64
N SER A 302 32.76 13.73 -0.68
CA SER A 302 33.86 14.68 -0.80
C SER A 302 33.92 15.29 -2.20
N ILE A 303 34.49 16.50 -2.32
CA ILE A 303 34.63 17.25 -3.59
C ILE A 303 35.35 16.40 -4.67
N HIS A 304 36.18 15.43 -4.26
CA HIS A 304 36.93 14.55 -5.14
C HIS A 304 36.21 13.24 -5.49
N ALA A 305 35.10 12.89 -4.83
CA ALA A 305 34.42 11.60 -5.02
C ALA A 305 33.50 11.55 -6.25
N ALA A 306 33.17 12.71 -6.83
CA ALA A 306 32.34 12.82 -8.04
C ALA A 306 33.14 12.84 -9.35
N GLN A 307 34.49 12.86 -9.28
CA GLN A 307 35.34 12.84 -10.46
C GLN A 307 35.89 11.42 -10.68
N PRO A 308 35.75 10.83 -11.88
CA PRO A 308 36.45 9.59 -12.21
C PRO A 308 37.96 9.85 -12.10
N SER A 309 38.66 9.05 -11.29
CA SER A 309 40.12 9.12 -11.22
C SER A 309 40.72 8.69 -12.56
N THR A 310 41.15 9.66 -13.36
CA THR A 310 41.81 9.45 -14.66
C THR A 310 43.16 8.73 -14.55
N LEU A 311 43.68 8.55 -13.33
CA LEU A 311 44.97 7.93 -13.04
C LEU A 311 44.87 6.42 -12.71
N THR A 312 43.72 5.92 -12.30
CA THR A 312 43.57 4.56 -11.74
C THR A 312 42.51 3.70 -12.43
N GLY A 313 41.71 4.26 -13.35
CA GLY A 313 40.61 3.51 -14.00
C GLY A 313 39.52 3.02 -13.04
N SER A 314 39.53 3.48 -11.78
CA SER A 314 38.64 2.99 -10.74
C SER A 314 37.19 3.41 -10.99
N PRO A 315 36.21 2.51 -10.80
CA PRO A 315 34.80 2.80 -11.07
C PRO A 315 34.30 3.98 -10.25
N VAL A 316 33.37 4.74 -10.83
CA VAL A 316 32.63 5.80 -10.13
C VAL A 316 32.04 5.21 -8.84
N CYS A 317 32.32 5.83 -7.70
CA CYS A 317 31.80 5.38 -6.42
C CYS A 317 30.26 5.28 -6.52
N PRO A 318 29.65 4.09 -6.31
CA PRO A 318 28.21 3.91 -6.52
C PRO A 318 27.39 4.81 -5.60
N ILE A 319 27.94 5.19 -4.44
CA ILE A 319 27.32 6.08 -3.45
C ILE A 319 27.34 7.54 -3.91
N CYS A 320 28.38 7.93 -4.63
CA CYS A 320 28.54 9.30 -5.13
C CYS A 320 27.93 9.50 -6.52
N SER A 321 27.43 8.43 -7.15
CA SER A 321 26.65 8.49 -8.39
C SER A 321 25.45 9.43 -8.24
N THR A 322 25.07 10.08 -9.33
CA THR A 322 23.96 11.05 -9.35
C THR A 322 22.64 10.46 -8.85
N GLU A 323 22.44 9.17 -9.09
CA GLU A 323 21.21 8.42 -8.85
C GLU A 323 21.07 8.00 -7.39
N LEU A 324 22.17 7.65 -6.72
CA LEU A 324 22.15 7.11 -5.36
C LEU A 324 22.64 8.10 -4.30
N ASN A 325 23.24 9.22 -4.70
CA ASN A 325 23.77 10.22 -3.78
C ASN A 325 22.71 10.77 -2.82
N GLU A 326 21.52 11.08 -3.33
CA GLU A 326 20.44 11.62 -2.49
C GLU A 326 19.96 10.60 -1.45
N LEU A 327 19.76 9.34 -1.86
CA LEU A 327 19.38 8.25 -0.97
C LEU A 327 20.48 7.97 0.08
N ALA A 328 21.75 8.12 -0.30
CA ALA A 328 22.90 7.87 0.57
C ALA A 328 23.15 8.99 1.61
N LYS A 329 22.58 10.19 1.48
CA LYS A 329 22.85 11.29 2.44
C LYS A 329 22.49 10.92 3.87
N GLY A 330 21.32 10.32 4.07
CA GLY A 330 20.76 10.00 5.39
C GLY A 330 21.22 8.67 5.99
N VAL A 331 21.93 7.82 5.24
CA VAL A 331 22.36 6.50 5.76
C VAL A 331 23.64 6.61 6.62
N PRO A 332 23.80 5.77 7.65
CA PRO A 332 25.00 5.78 8.49
C PRO A 332 26.26 5.36 7.70
N TYR A 333 27.43 5.70 8.24
CA TYR A 333 28.70 5.21 7.71
C TYR A 333 28.92 3.75 8.08
N ALA A 334 29.54 3.00 7.18
CA ALA A 334 29.95 1.63 7.40
C ALA A 334 31.02 1.57 8.51
N HIS A 335 30.84 0.67 9.47
CA HIS A 335 31.81 0.39 10.51
C HIS A 335 32.83 -0.65 10.05
N HIS A 336 33.72 -0.26 9.15
CA HIS A 336 34.84 -1.12 8.73
C HIS A 336 35.98 -1.00 9.74
N THR A 337 36.28 -2.09 10.46
CA THR A 337 37.44 -2.16 11.39
C THR A 337 38.72 -2.64 10.70
N LYS A 338 38.62 -3.22 9.50
CA LYS A 338 39.74 -3.69 8.68
C LYS A 338 39.42 -3.44 7.20
N SER A 339 40.36 -2.88 6.45
CA SER A 339 40.30 -2.80 4.99
C SER A 339 41.28 -3.82 4.40
N TYR A 340 40.87 -4.48 3.31
CA TYR A 340 41.74 -5.37 2.54
C TYR A 340 41.82 -4.83 1.12
N MET A 341 43.04 -4.64 0.63
CA MET A 341 43.29 -4.30 -0.77
C MET A 341 43.60 -5.63 -1.46
N GLU A 342 42.73 -6.08 -2.36
CA GLU A 342 43.09 -7.19 -3.25
C GLU A 342 44.14 -6.67 -4.23
N ASP A 343 45.32 -7.28 -4.23
CA ASP A 343 46.34 -7.01 -5.24
C ASP A 343 45.82 -7.55 -6.58
N ASP A 344 45.53 -6.63 -7.49
CA ASP A 344 45.10 -6.92 -8.86
C ASP A 344 46.27 -7.50 -9.66
N SER A 345 46.66 -8.73 -9.32
CA SER A 345 47.69 -9.47 -10.00
C SER A 345 47.06 -10.17 -11.20
N ALA A 346 46.83 -9.40 -12.25
CA ALA A 346 46.73 -9.94 -13.59
C ALA A 346 47.96 -10.83 -13.84
N PRO A 347 47.81 -12.09 -14.29
CA PRO A 347 48.95 -12.95 -14.57
C PRO A 347 49.67 -12.40 -15.81
N GLY A 348 50.64 -11.52 -15.55
CA GLY A 348 51.61 -11.07 -16.53
C GLY A 348 52.42 -12.26 -17.00
N LYS A 349 52.11 -12.76 -18.20
CA LYS A 349 53.05 -13.55 -19.00
C LYS A 349 54.24 -12.65 -19.34
N GLY A 350 55.32 -12.77 -18.58
CA GLY A 350 56.70 -12.56 -19.05
C GLY A 350 57.41 -13.88 -18.77
N GLY A 351 58.13 -14.52 -19.69
CA GLY A 351 58.94 -14.01 -20.79
C GLY A 351 60.17 -14.90 -20.78
#